data_AF-A0A6C2CQR7-F1
#
_entry.id   AF-A0A6C2CQR7-F1
#
_cell.length_a   1.000
_cell.length_b   1.000
_cell.length_c   1.000
_cell.angle_alpha   90.00
_cell.angle_beta   90.00
_cell.angle_gamma   90.00
#
_symmetry.space_group_name_H-M   'P 1'
#
loop_
_entity.id
_entity.type
_entity.pdbx_description
1 polymer ?
#
loop_
_entity_poly.entity_id
_entity_poly.type
_entity_poly.pdbx_seq_one_letter_code
_entity_poly.pdbx_strand_id
1 'polypeptide(L)' 'MNSLRHAALLAASLSLVLLGGCKESPQVLDKKAGEYQGKVDTRPWEGPAYKGDKATWESDLRARSGNQNELRRMPD' A
#
# COMPACT_ATOMS: atom_id res chain seq x y z
N MET A 1 44.27 40.97 -5.72
CA MET A 1 42.80 41.19 -5.81
C MET A 1 42.09 40.14 -6.66
N ASN A 2 42.60 39.79 -7.84
CA ASN A 2 41.94 38.77 -8.67
C ASN A 2 41.92 37.38 -8.01
N SER A 3 43.02 36.89 -7.44
CA SER A 3 43.05 35.54 -6.84
C SER A 3 42.04 35.34 -5.69
N LEU A 4 41.78 36.38 -4.89
CA LEU A 4 40.74 36.38 -3.85
C LEU A 4 39.31 36.29 -4.42
N ARG A 5 39.07 36.97 -5.56
CA ARG A 5 37.79 36.88 -6.28
C ARG A 5 37.57 35.48 -6.86
N HIS A 6 38.61 34.86 -7.40
CA HIS A 6 38.54 33.50 -7.94
C HIS A 6 38.30 32.47 -6.83
N ALA A 7 38.98 32.62 -5.68
CA ALA A 7 38.78 31.77 -4.52
C ALA A 7 37.35 31.87 -3.96
N ALA A 8 36.80 33.09 -3.89
CA ALA A 8 35.42 33.31 -3.44
C ALA A 8 34.38 32.69 -4.38
N LEU A 9 34.60 32.80 -5.70
CA LEU A 9 33.72 32.19 -6.71
C LEU A 9 33.76 30.64 -6.64
N LEU A 10 34.94 30.07 -6.41
CA LEU A 10 35.11 28.63 -6.27
C LEU A 10 34.38 28.10 -5.02
N ALA A 11 34.54 28.76 -3.88
CA ALA A 11 33.86 28.39 -2.64
C ALA A 11 32.33 28.47 -2.76
N ALA A 12 31.82 29.52 -3.42
CA ALA A 12 30.38 29.67 -3.66
C ALA A 12 29.83 28.54 -4.55
N SER A 13 30.55 28.16 -5.60
CA SER A 13 30.13 27.08 -6.51
C SER A 13 30.09 25.71 -5.82
N LEU A 14 31.07 25.42 -4.96
CA LEU A 14 31.15 24.16 -4.24
C LEU A 14 30.01 24.00 -3.22
N SER A 15 29.60 25.10 -2.60
CA SER A 15 28.50 25.14 -1.63
C SER A 15 27.16 24.75 -2.28
N LEU A 16 26.91 25.18 -3.52
CA LEU A 16 25.68 24.86 -4.25
C LEU A 16 25.59 23.37 -4.63
N VAL A 17 26.72 22.73 -4.95
CA VAL A 17 26.77 21.29 -5.26
C VAL A 17 26.49 20.47 -4.00
N LEU A 18 27.03 20.88 -2.85
CA LEU A 18 26.81 20.18 -1.57
C LEU A 18 25.35 20.27 -1.09
N LEU A 19 24.66 21.37 -1.37
CA LEU A 19 23.24 21.57 -1.03
C LEU A 19 22.28 20.84 -1.99
N GLY A 20 22.71 20.55 -3.24
CA GLY A 20 21.92 19.81 -4.22
C GLY A 20 21.82 18.30 -3.96
N GLY A 21 22.58 17.78 -2.99
CA GLY A 21 22.61 16.34 -2.64
C GLY A 21 21.37 15.84 -1.89
N CYS A 22 20.54 16.73 -1.34
CA CYS A 22 19.28 16.37 -0.69
C CYS A 22 18.13 16.20 -1.70
N LYS A 23 18.38 15.58 -2.85
CA LYS A 23 17.32 15.26 -3.80
C LYS A 23 16.75 13.90 -3.43
N GLU A 24 15.58 13.92 -2.81
CA GLU A 24 14.83 12.71 -2.49
C GLU A 24 14.62 11.90 -3.78
N SER A 25 15.13 10.67 -3.78
CA SER A 25 14.88 9.76 -4.90
C SER A 25 13.39 9.51 -4.99
N PRO A 26 12.81 9.41 -6.21
CA PRO A 26 11.39 9.14 -6.35
C PRO A 26 11.01 7.89 -5.54
N GLN A 27 10.14 8.07 -4.53
CA GLN A 27 9.58 6.95 -3.76
C GLN A 27 8.54 6.13 -4.56
N VAL A 28 8.40 6.43 -5.85
CA VAL A 28 7.64 5.58 -6.76
C VAL A 28 8.46 4.33 -6.98
N LEU A 29 8.10 3.28 -6.22
CA LEU A 29 8.25 1.89 -6.63
C LEU A 29 7.97 1.84 -8.14
N ASP A 30 8.81 1.14 -8.92
CA ASP A 30 8.59 0.85 -10.34
C ASP A 30 7.25 0.09 -10.50
N LYS A 31 6.15 0.81 -10.38
CA LYS A 31 4.81 0.27 -10.36
C LYS A 31 4.42 0.15 -11.82
N LYS A 32 4.48 -1.08 -12.33
CA LYS A 32 3.91 -1.39 -13.64
C LYS A 32 2.47 -0.88 -13.68
N ALA A 33 2.21 0.05 -14.59
CA ALA A 33 0.87 0.55 -14.83
C ALA A 33 -0.05 -0.63 -15.19
N GLY A 34 -1.16 -0.77 -14.46
CA GLY A 34 -2.14 -1.84 -14.66
C GLY A 34 -1.94 -3.11 -13.84
N GLU A 35 -0.86 -3.22 -13.04
CA GLU A 35 -0.66 -4.37 -12.15
C GLU A 35 -0.86 -3.98 -10.68
N TYR A 36 -1.64 -4.77 -9.94
CA TYR A 36 -1.79 -4.63 -8.49
C TYR A 36 -0.50 -5.06 -7.78
N GLN A 37 0.22 -4.08 -7.20
CA GLN A 37 1.51 -4.30 -6.51
C GLN A 37 1.35 -4.46 -4.99
N GLY A 38 0.14 -4.74 -4.50
CA GLY A 38 -0.14 -5.01 -3.08
C GLY A 38 0.05 -6.49 -2.73
N LYS A 39 -0.18 -6.86 -1.47
CA LYS A 39 -0.29 -8.27 -1.08
C LYS A 39 -1.48 -8.89 -1.81
N VAL A 40 -1.31 -10.06 -2.40
CA VAL A 40 -2.41 -10.80 -3.04
C VAL A 40 -3.57 -10.94 -2.06
N ASP A 41 -4.75 -10.43 -2.46
CA ASP A 41 -5.96 -10.55 -1.64
C ASP A 41 -6.28 -12.02 -1.46
N THR A 42 -6.33 -12.45 -0.20
CA THR A 42 -6.68 -13.82 0.18
C THR A 42 -8.19 -13.90 0.32
N ARG A 43 -8.81 -14.91 -0.30
CA ARG A 43 -10.27 -15.06 -0.27
C ARG A 43 -10.69 -15.44 1.17
N PRO A 44 -11.87 -15.00 1.66
CA PRO A 44 -12.24 -15.22 3.06
C PRO A 44 -12.25 -16.69 3.52
N TRP A 45 -12.51 -17.62 2.61
CA TRP A 45 -12.53 -19.06 2.88
C TRP A 45 -11.15 -19.73 2.81
N GLU A 46 -10.11 -19.03 2.37
CA GLU A 46 -8.74 -19.57 2.31
C GLU A 46 -8.01 -19.53 3.67
N GLY A 47 -8.59 -18.83 4.66
CA GLY A 47 -8.04 -18.78 6.02
C GLY A 47 -8.19 -20.09 6.81
N PRO A 48 -7.53 -20.21 7.98
CA PRO A 48 -7.52 -21.43 8.78
C PRO A 48 -8.90 -21.94 9.24
N ALA A 49 -9.88 -21.03 9.35
CA ALA A 49 -11.24 -21.35 9.75
C ALA A 49 -11.98 -22.24 8.74
N TYR A 50 -11.71 -22.02 7.45
CA TYR A 50 -12.41 -22.70 6.35
C TYR A 50 -11.50 -23.59 5.52
N LYS A 51 -10.17 -23.44 5.63
CA LYS A 51 -9.16 -24.29 4.98
C LYS A 51 -9.35 -24.45 3.46
N GLY A 52 -9.88 -23.42 2.81
CA GLY A 52 -10.21 -23.44 1.38
C GLY A 52 -11.64 -23.88 1.05
N ASP A 53 -12.45 -24.29 2.03
CA ASP A 53 -13.83 -24.71 1.80
C ASP A 53 -14.77 -23.51 1.61
N LYS A 54 -14.96 -23.14 0.35
CA LYS A 54 -15.89 -22.09 -0.06
C LYS A 54 -17.34 -22.45 0.26
N ALA A 55 -17.73 -23.72 0.13
CA ALA A 55 -19.12 -24.14 0.30
C ALA A 55 -19.56 -24.00 1.76
N THR A 56 -18.71 -24.43 2.70
CA THR A 56 -18.95 -24.22 4.13
C THR A 56 -19.01 -22.73 4.47
N TRP A 57 -18.08 -21.92 3.97
CA TRP A 57 -18.10 -20.47 4.18
C TRP A 57 -19.38 -19.80 3.67
N GLU A 58 -19.86 -20.16 2.47
CA GLU A 58 -21.12 -19.64 1.91
C GLU A 58 -22.35 -20.12 2.69
N SER A 59 -22.32 -21.35 3.19
CA SER A 59 -23.38 -21.89 4.06
C SER A 59 -23.48 -21.13 5.38
N ASP A 60 -22.34 -20.89 6.03
CA ASP A 60 -22.26 -20.14 7.28
C ASP A 60 -22.72 -18.69 7.09
N LEU A 61 -22.32 -18.05 5.99
CA LEU A 61 -22.79 -16.70 5.66
C LEU A 61 -24.31 -16.65 5.49
N ARG A 62 -24.90 -17.63 4.80
CA ARG A 62 -26.36 -17.74 4.66
C ARG A 62 -27.03 -17.94 6.01
N ALA A 63 -26.51 -18.83 6.85
CA ALA A 63 -27.04 -19.06 8.20
C ALA A 63 -27.00 -17.77 9.05
N ARG A 64 -25.88 -17.02 9.00
CA ARG A 64 -25.73 -15.72 9.69
C ARG A 64 -26.75 -14.70 9.19
N SER A 65 -26.95 -14.59 7.88
CA SER A 65 -27.93 -13.67 7.31
C SER A 65 -29.36 -14.01 7.73
N GLY A 66 -29.69 -15.31 7.78
CA GLY A 66 -31.01 -15.78 8.22
C GLY A 66 -31.27 -15.50 9.70
N ASN A 67 -30.24 -15.39 10.53
CA ASN A 67 -30.36 -14.98 11.94
C ASN A 67 -30.57 -13.48 12.12
N GLN A 68 -30.61 -12.69 11.04
CA GLN A 68 -30.98 -11.27 11.07
C GLN A 68 -32.41 -11.04 10.53
N ASN A 69 -33.06 -12.08 10.01
CA ASN A 69 -34.41 -11.97 9.49
C ASN A 69 -35.43 -12.27 10.60
N GLU A 70 -36.17 -11.26 11.03
CA GLU A 70 -37.16 -11.39 12.11
C GLU A 70 -38.32 -12.34 11.75
N LEU A 71 -38.75 -12.40 10.48
CA LEU A 71 -39.76 -13.36 10.02
C LEU A 71 -39.30 -14.82 10.20
N ARG A 72 -37.98 -15.04 10.18
CA ARG A 72 -37.40 -16.37 10.41
C ARG A 72 -37.12 -16.63 11.88
N ARG A 73 -36.95 -15.58 12.68
CA ARG A 73 -36.67 -15.66 14.12
C ARG A 73 -37.95 -15.87 14.93
N MET A 74 -39.03 -15.21 14.52
CA MET A 74 -40.35 -15.25 15.13
C MET A 74 -41.38 -15.62 14.06
N PRO A 75 -41.44 -16.90 13.64
CA PRO A 75 -42.51 -17.35 12.77
C PRO A 75 -43.84 -17.30 13.52
N ASP A 76 -44.85 -16.69 12.88
CA ASP A 76 -46.21 -16.51 13.39
C ASP A 76 -46.89 -17.82 13.84
#